data_AF-A0A3D0MSN0-F1
#
_entry.id   AF-A0A3D0MSN0-F1
#
_cell.length_a   1.000
_cell.length_b   1.000
_cell.length_c   1.000
_cell.angle_alpha   90.00
_cell.angle_beta   90.00
_cell.angle_gamma   90.00
#
_symmetry.space_group_name_H-M   'P 1'
#
loop_
_entity.id
_entity.type
_entity.pdbx_description
1 polymer ?
#
loop_
_entity_poly.entity_id
_entity_poly.type
_entity_poly.pdbx_seq_one_letter_code
_entity_poly.pdbx_strand_id
1 'polypeptide(L)'
;MDQSLSQELVLKELKNLIDSSSLVTARLIESVSMNSQLASSITPEMQHMFHQWMDLITKDILRSFDDYGTINIRKVASEMGISESTVLSLVLYLHRQGTLSIENITACKSDGENREICHCLR
;
A
#
# COMPACT_ATOMS: atom_id res chain seq x y z
N MET A 1 -38.49 37.09 34.86
CA MET A 1 -38.75 36.40 33.57
C MET A 1 -37.40 36.05 32.93
N ASP A 2 -36.52 35.37 33.68
CA ASP A 2 -35.07 35.32 33.38
C ASP A 2 -34.43 33.94 33.68
N GLN A 3 -35.00 33.15 34.59
CA GLN A 3 -34.51 31.80 34.93
C GLN A 3 -34.79 30.74 33.86
N SER A 4 -35.91 30.82 33.12
CA SER A 4 -36.25 29.83 32.09
C SER A 4 -35.34 29.94 30.86
N LEU A 5 -34.97 31.16 30.48
CA LEU A 5 -34.04 31.44 29.38
C LEU A 5 -32.62 30.94 29.71
N SER A 6 -32.20 31.08 30.98
CA SER A 6 -30.93 30.58 31.49
C SER A 6 -30.86 29.05 31.50
N GLN A 7 -31.95 28.36 31.88
CA GLN A 7 -31.99 26.89 31.87
C GLN A 7 -31.97 26.31 30.45
N GLU A 8 -32.67 26.93 29.51
CA GLU A 8 -32.68 26.52 28.10
C GLU A 8 -31.31 26.73 27.43
N LEU A 9 -30.62 27.82 27.77
CA LEU A 9 -29.26 28.09 27.31
C LEU A 9 -28.27 27.03 27.84
N VAL A 10 -28.34 26.70 29.13
CA VAL A 10 -27.49 25.67 29.77
C VAL A 10 -27.73 24.29 29.16
N LEU A 11 -28.99 23.91 28.91
CA LEU A 11 -29.31 22.65 28.23
C LEU A 11 -28.76 22.58 26.81
N LYS A 12 -28.79 23.70 26.08
CA LYS A 12 -28.24 23.81 24.74
C LYS A 12 -26.71 23.69 24.74
N GLU A 13 -26.03 24.31 25.69
CA GLU A 13 -24.57 24.17 25.85
C GLU A 13 -24.17 22.75 26.25
N LEU A 14 -24.90 22.12 27.18
CA LEU A 14 -24.70 20.71 27.55
C LEU A 14 -24.87 19.78 26.36
N LYS A 15 -25.90 20.00 25.53
CA LYS A 15 -26.11 19.21 24.31
C LYS A 15 -24.95 19.38 23.32
N ASN A 16 -24.50 20.61 23.10
CA ASN A 16 -23.34 20.88 22.22
C ASN A 16 -22.05 20.23 22.74
N LEU A 17 -21.86 20.19 24.06
CA LEU A 17 -20.72 19.50 24.69
C LEU A 17 -20.80 17.98 24.48
N ILE A 18 -21.98 17.38 24.64
CA ILE A 18 -22.19 15.94 24.41
C ILE A 18 -21.98 15.59 22.92
N ASP A 19 -22.51 16.40 22.01
CA ASP A 19 -22.38 16.18 20.57
C ASP A 19 -20.91 16.32 20.11
N SER A 20 -20.20 17.33 20.62
CA SER A 20 -18.77 17.51 20.32
C SER A 20 -17.91 16.39 20.93
N SER A 21 -18.20 15.95 22.15
CA SER A 21 -17.49 14.83 22.77
C SER A 21 -17.73 13.53 22.00
N SER A 22 -18.96 13.29 21.54
CA SER A 22 -19.31 12.10 20.75
C SER A 22 -18.56 12.07 19.41
N LEU A 23 -18.46 13.22 18.73
CA LEU A 23 -17.71 13.36 17.48
C LEU A 23 -16.19 13.14 17.69
N VAL A 24 -15.63 13.69 18.78
CA VAL A 24 -14.22 13.49 19.15
C VAL A 24 -13.94 12.02 19.45
N THR A 25 -14.82 11.36 20.23
CA THR A 25 -14.69 9.94 20.54
C THR A 25 -14.78 9.07 19.27
N ALA A 26 -15.68 9.37 18.35
CA ALA A 26 -15.79 8.66 17.08
C ALA A 26 -14.49 8.78 16.24
N ARG A 27 -13.93 9.99 16.13
CA ARG A 27 -12.67 10.24 15.42
C ARG A 27 -11.47 9.58 16.10
N LEU A 28 -11.46 9.50 17.43
CA LEU A 28 -10.44 8.78 18.18
C LEU A 28 -10.51 7.27 17.90
N ILE A 29 -11.70 6.68 17.93
CA ILE A 29 -11.91 5.26 17.61
C ILE A 29 -11.49 4.96 16.17
N GLU A 30 -11.86 5.81 15.21
CA GLU A 30 -11.45 5.69 13.81
C GLU A 30 -9.92 5.80 13.65
N SER A 31 -9.29 6.78 14.30
CA SER A 31 -7.83 6.95 14.27
C SER A 31 -7.10 5.77 14.90
N VAL A 32 -7.61 5.21 16.00
CA VAL A 32 -7.05 4.01 16.65
C VAL A 32 -7.24 2.78 15.76
N SER A 33 -8.39 2.62 15.10
CA SER A 33 -8.65 1.52 14.17
C SER A 33 -7.74 1.60 12.94
N MET A 34 -7.62 2.78 12.32
CA MET A 34 -6.75 3.03 11.18
C MET A 34 -5.28 2.83 11.57
N ASN A 35 -4.85 3.34 12.73
CA ASN A 35 -3.50 3.07 13.25
C ASN A 35 -3.29 1.59 13.55
N SER A 36 -4.28 0.86 14.05
CA SER A 36 -4.15 -0.59 14.29
C SER A 36 -4.04 -1.37 12.97
N GLN A 37 -4.78 -0.98 11.93
CA GLN A 37 -4.70 -1.56 10.61
C GLN A 37 -3.34 -1.27 9.97
N LEU A 38 -2.84 -0.04 10.07
CA LEU A 38 -1.50 0.34 9.59
C LEU A 38 -0.39 -0.31 10.42
N ALA A 39 -0.52 -0.34 11.76
CA ALA A 39 0.43 -1.00 12.66
C ALA A 39 0.49 -2.51 12.43
N SER A 40 -0.61 -3.15 12.02
CA SER A 40 -0.61 -4.57 11.65
C SER A 40 0.29 -4.89 10.46
N SER A 41 0.66 -3.90 9.63
CA SER A 41 1.65 -4.06 8.55
C SER A 41 3.09 -3.71 8.96
N ILE A 42 3.31 -3.27 10.20
CA ILE A 42 4.59 -2.75 10.72
C ILE A 42 5.09 -3.55 11.94
N THR A 43 4.38 -4.59 12.37
CA THR A 43 4.91 -5.44 13.45
C THR A 43 6.22 -6.10 13.00
N PRO A 44 7.18 -6.33 13.91
CA PRO A 44 8.44 -6.99 13.58
C PRO A 44 8.25 -8.33 12.86
N GLU A 45 7.20 -9.08 13.19
CA GLU A 45 6.84 -10.35 12.58
C GLU A 45 6.40 -10.16 11.13
N MET A 46 5.55 -9.16 10.85
CA MET A 46 5.10 -8.87 9.49
C MET A 46 6.22 -8.30 8.63
N GLN A 47 7.10 -7.48 9.22
CA GLN A 47 8.34 -7.06 8.59
C GLN A 47 9.22 -8.27 8.28
N HIS A 48 9.41 -9.19 9.23
CA HIS A 48 10.20 -10.40 9.01
C HIS A 48 9.64 -11.27 7.88
N MET A 49 8.32 -11.52 7.87
CA MET A 49 7.65 -12.25 6.80
C MET A 49 7.80 -11.55 5.45
N PHE A 50 7.70 -10.22 5.41
CA PHE A 50 7.92 -9.45 4.18
C PHE A 50 9.36 -9.60 3.68
N HIS A 51 10.36 -9.54 4.56
CA HIS A 51 11.76 -9.76 4.19
C HIS A 51 12.00 -11.18 3.67
N GLN A 52 11.44 -12.21 4.34
CA GLN A 52 11.53 -13.59 3.87
C GLN A 52 10.86 -13.77 2.51
N TRP A 53 9.69 -13.16 2.31
CA TRP A 53 9.00 -13.17 1.03
C TRP A 53 9.82 -12.47 -0.06
N MET A 54 10.42 -11.31 0.24
CA MET A 54 11.33 -10.60 -0.66
C MET A 54 12.54 -11.46 -1.02
N ASP A 55 13.16 -12.16 -0.07
CA ASP A 55 14.29 -13.06 -0.31
C ASP A 55 13.95 -14.23 -1.23
N LEU A 56 12.71 -14.75 -1.13
CA LEU A 56 12.25 -15.83 -2.00
C LEU A 56 11.97 -15.30 -3.42
N ILE A 57 11.16 -14.24 -3.53
CA ILE A 57 10.79 -13.68 -4.82
C ILE A 57 12.01 -13.18 -5.59
N THR A 58 12.94 -12.51 -4.93
CA THR A 58 14.15 -11.98 -5.61
C THR A 58 15.04 -13.09 -6.16
N LYS A 59 15.12 -14.25 -5.49
CA LYS A 59 15.81 -15.44 -6.02
C LYS A 59 15.14 -15.97 -7.28
N ASP A 60 13.82 -16.00 -7.31
CA ASP A 60 13.07 -16.46 -8.48
C ASP A 60 13.18 -15.48 -9.64
N ILE A 61 13.21 -14.17 -9.38
CA ILE A 61 13.54 -13.15 -10.38
C ILE A 61 14.94 -13.38 -10.96
N LEU A 62 15.95 -13.61 -10.11
CA LEU A 62 17.32 -13.88 -10.58
C LEU A 62 17.40 -15.14 -11.46
N ARG A 63 16.67 -16.19 -11.11
CA ARG A 63 16.59 -17.44 -11.90
C ARG A 63 15.84 -17.29 -13.21
N SER A 64 15.06 -16.21 -13.37
CA SER A 64 14.26 -15.96 -14.56
C SER A 64 15.02 -15.25 -15.68
N PHE A 65 16.25 -14.80 -15.42
CA PHE A 65 17.16 -14.32 -16.46
C PHE A 65 17.68 -15.50 -17.28
N ASP A 66 17.72 -15.34 -18.59
CA ASP A 66 18.35 -16.30 -19.48
C ASP A 66 19.89 -16.20 -19.45
N ASP A 67 20.55 -17.11 -20.17
CA ASP A 67 22.03 -17.18 -20.26
C ASP A 67 22.66 -15.90 -20.85
N TYR A 68 21.86 -15.05 -21.50
CA TYR A 68 22.28 -13.76 -22.06
C TYR A 68 21.95 -12.57 -21.15
N GLY A 69 21.44 -12.81 -19.94
CA GLY A 69 21.08 -11.76 -18.99
C GLY A 69 19.82 -11.00 -19.38
N THR A 70 18.93 -11.59 -20.19
CA THR A 70 17.64 -11.01 -20.56
C THR A 70 16.50 -11.64 -19.76
N ILE A 71 15.51 -10.81 -19.38
CA ILE A 71 14.31 -11.25 -18.67
C ILE A 71 13.06 -10.92 -19.48
N ASN A 72 12.15 -11.90 -19.63
CA ASN A 72 10.85 -11.67 -20.23
C ASN A 72 9.83 -11.26 -19.14
N ILE A 73 9.63 -9.96 -18.98
CA ILE A 73 8.79 -9.38 -17.92
C ILE A 73 7.38 -9.98 -17.90
N ARG A 74 6.72 -10.08 -19.05
CA ARG A 74 5.33 -10.58 -19.14
C ARG A 74 5.23 -12.05 -18.74
N LYS A 75 6.15 -12.89 -19.22
CA LYS A 75 6.19 -14.31 -18.87
C LYS A 75 6.36 -14.48 -17.36
N VAL A 76 7.36 -13.81 -16.79
CA VAL A 76 7.68 -13.89 -15.36
C VAL A 76 6.52 -13.38 -14.50
N ALA A 77 5.91 -12.25 -14.88
CA ALA A 77 4.74 -11.71 -14.19
C ALA A 77 3.59 -12.73 -14.12
N SER A 78 3.30 -13.39 -15.25
CA SER A 78 2.27 -14.44 -15.32
C SER A 78 2.61 -15.68 -14.49
N GLU A 79 3.86 -16.14 -14.52
CA GLU A 79 4.31 -17.33 -13.78
C GLU A 79 4.32 -17.09 -12.25
N MET A 80 4.66 -15.87 -11.84
CA MET A 80 4.74 -15.47 -10.43
C MET A 80 3.41 -14.93 -9.87
N GLY A 81 2.40 -14.70 -10.72
CA GLY A 81 1.12 -14.14 -10.29
C GLY A 81 1.21 -12.70 -9.79
N ILE A 82 2.12 -11.91 -10.34
CA ILE A 82 2.35 -10.49 -9.99
C ILE A 82 2.20 -9.61 -11.24
N SER A 83 2.17 -8.29 -11.06
CA SER A 83 2.08 -7.37 -12.19
C SER A 83 3.43 -7.21 -12.93
N GLU A 84 3.38 -6.83 -14.21
CA GLU A 84 4.58 -6.51 -15.01
C GLU A 84 5.43 -5.39 -14.34
N SER A 85 4.78 -4.38 -13.73
CA SER A 85 5.48 -3.32 -13.00
C SER A 85 6.11 -3.80 -11.69
N THR A 86 5.50 -4.78 -11.01
CA THR A 86 6.11 -5.44 -9.85
C THR A 86 7.41 -6.15 -10.25
N VAL A 87 7.43 -6.89 -11.37
CA VAL A 87 8.65 -7.55 -11.87
C VAL A 87 9.74 -6.50 -12.14
N LEU A 88 9.42 -5.42 -12.83
CA LEU A 88 10.39 -4.36 -13.13
C LEU A 88 10.92 -3.70 -11.85
N SER A 89 10.06 -3.48 -10.85
CA SER A 89 10.43 -2.92 -9.55
C SER A 89 11.37 -3.85 -8.77
N LEU A 90 11.17 -5.17 -8.86
CA LEU A 90 12.04 -6.17 -8.24
C LEU A 90 13.42 -6.23 -8.91
N VAL A 91 13.48 -6.11 -10.24
CA VAL A 91 14.75 -6.01 -10.98
C VAL A 91 15.50 -4.73 -10.57
N LEU A 92 14.80 -3.60 -10.46
CA LEU A 92 15.40 -2.36 -9.97
C LEU A 92 15.85 -2.47 -8.51
N TYR A 93 15.10 -3.16 -7.66
CA TYR A 93 15.49 -3.43 -6.28
C TYR A 93 16.80 -4.23 -6.22
N LEU A 94 16.92 -5.31 -7.00
CA LEU A 94 18.14 -6.11 -7.10
C LEU A 94 19.33 -5.29 -7.60
N HIS A 95 19.10 -4.39 -8.55
CA HIS A 95 20.13 -3.45 -9.01
C HIS A 95 20.62 -2.52 -7.89
N ARG A 96 19.69 -1.93 -7.12
CA ARG A 96 20.02 -1.04 -6.00
C ARG A 96 20.77 -1.74 -4.86
N GLN A 97 20.58 -3.04 -4.70
CA GLN A 97 21.34 -3.87 -3.76
C GLN A 97 22.72 -4.30 -4.31
N GLY A 98 23.04 -3.96 -5.56
CA GLY A 98 24.27 -4.38 -6.22
C GLY A 98 24.31 -5.86 -6.61
N THR A 99 23.17 -6.56 -6.59
CA THR A 99 23.08 -7.98 -6.96
C THR A 99 23.14 -8.19 -8.46
N LEU A 100 22.68 -7.20 -9.24
CA LEU A 100 22.79 -7.19 -10.70
C LEU A 100 23.05 -5.77 -11.22
N SER A 101 23.48 -5.67 -12.48
CA SER A 101 23.60 -4.40 -13.21
C SER A 101 22.58 -4.34 -14.34
N ILE A 102 21.93 -3.18 -14.51
CA ILE A 102 21.04 -2.92 -15.65
C ILE A 102 21.80 -2.04 -16.64
N GLU A 103 22.15 -2.58 -17.80
CA GLU A 103 22.89 -1.82 -18.82
C GLU A 103 21.95 -1.17 -19.84
N ASN A 104 20.90 -1.88 -20.23
CA ASN A 104 19.98 -1.46 -21.28
C ASN A 104 18.54 -1.80 -20.90
N ILE A 105 17.61 -0.95 -21.33
CA ILE A 105 16.16 -1.20 -21.24
C ILE A 105 15.59 -1.03 -22.64
N THR A 106 14.89 -2.05 -23.12
CA THR A 106 14.20 -2.00 -24.42
C THR A 106 12.71 -1.75 -24.20
N ALA A 107 12.15 -0.80 -24.94
CA ALA A 107 10.72 -0.48 -24.89
C ALA A 107 10.04 -0.82 -26.23
N CYS A 108 8.76 -1.20 -26.15
CA CYS A 108 7.91 -1.47 -27.31
C CYS A 108 6.77 -0.44 -27.38
N LYS A 109 6.20 -0.25 -28.58
CA LYS A 109 5.02 0.60 -28.77
C LYS A 109 3.83 0.02 -27.98
N SER A 110 3.14 0.86 -27.19
CA SER A 110 1.93 0.45 -26.47
C SER A 110 0.66 0.69 -27.28
N ASP A 111 -0.43 0.05 -26.85
CA ASP A 111 -1.80 0.26 -27.33
C ASP A 111 -2.51 1.44 -26.65
N GLY A 112 -1.84 2.14 -25.73
CA GLY A 112 -2.40 3.25 -24.96
C GLY A 112 -3.24 2.85 -23.75
N GLU A 113 -3.41 1.55 -23.49
CA GLU A 113 -4.21 1.04 -22.39
C GLU A 113 -3.40 0.95 -21.09
N ASN A 114 -3.91 1.57 -20.00
CA ASN A 114 -3.32 1.36 -18.68
C ASN A 114 -3.79 0.02 -18.10
N ARG A 115 -2.91 -0.98 -18.15
CA ARG A 115 -3.16 -2.35 -17.67
C ARG A 115 -2.96 -2.52 -16.16
N GLU A 116 -2.50 -1.48 -15.47
CA GLU A 116 -2.31 -1.48 -14.01
C GLU A 116 -3.54 -0.99 -13.24
N ILE A 117 -4.46 -0.30 -13.91
CA ILE A 117 -5.73 0.10 -13.30
C ILE A 117 -6.65 -1.12 -13.27
N CYS A 118 -7.14 -1.48 -12.07
CA CYS A 118 -8.22 -2.48 -11.91
C CYS A 118 -9.34 -2.15 -12.89
N HIS A 119 -9.80 -3.12 -13.66
CA HIS A 119 -10.98 -2.97 -14.53
C HIS A 119 -12.22 -2.46 -13.77
N CYS A 120 -12.21 -2.64 -12.46
CA CYS A 120 -13.15 -2.21 -11.43
C CYS A 120 -13.18 -0.70 -11.18
N LEU A 121 -12.11 0.01 -11.58
CA LEU A 121 -11.91 1.45 -11.39
C LEU A 121 -11.98 2.23 -12.72
N ARG A 122 -12.42 1.57 -13.79
CA ARG A 122 -12.69 2.18 -15.10
C ARG A 122 -14.16 2.55 -15.24
#